data_AF-A0A952MV83-F1
#
_entry.id   AF-A0A952MV83-F1
#
_cell.length_a   1.000
_cell.length_b   1.000
_cell.length_c   1.000
_cell.angle_alpha   90.00
_cell.angle_beta   90.00
_cell.angle_gamma   90.00
#
_symmetry.space_group_name_H-M   'P 1'
#
loop_
_entity.id
_entity.type
_entity.pdbx_description
1 polymer ?
#
loop_
_entity_poly.entity_id
_entity_poly.type
_entity_poly.pdbx_seq_one_letter_code
_entity_poly.pdbx_strand_id
1 'polypeptide(L)'
;MRLIYLYPIALVFILSCGGSLNDEQRKQMREARELNSIKKVSDAEIMEAAFAYGRDIMGLVDSGLDMDSLEVSRKVDIRWLATGSTEGSEIERQVIDAYLTSMMLGTELADNVQRLGTDSLLYTKPVVVDLPEGVVEVKGTWNIHMSKKQVVLSIQKK
;
A
#
# COMPACT_ATOMS: atom_id res chain seq x y z
N MET A 1 65.62 -18.28 27.15
CA MET A 1 64.75 -17.27 27.82
C MET A 1 63.76 -16.62 26.82
N ARG A 2 62.80 -17.37 26.26
CA ARG A 2 61.71 -16.78 25.43
C ARG A 2 60.54 -17.77 25.28
N LEU A 3 59.75 -18.00 26.33
CA LEU A 3 58.54 -18.84 26.20
C LEU A 3 57.46 -18.60 27.28
N ILE A 4 57.54 -17.51 28.04
CA ILE A 4 56.63 -17.25 29.19
C ILE A 4 55.62 -16.11 28.91
N TYR A 5 55.76 -15.37 27.82
CA TYR A 5 54.92 -14.19 27.54
C TYR A 5 53.67 -14.43 26.67
N LEU A 6 53.38 -15.67 26.26
CA LEU A 6 52.22 -15.99 25.40
C LEU A 6 50.95 -16.38 26.15
N TYR A 7 50.99 -16.45 27.49
CA TYR A 7 49.88 -16.96 28.30
C TYR A 7 48.81 -15.93 28.75
N PRO A 8 49.08 -14.62 28.94
CA PRO A 8 48.06 -13.72 29.48
C PRO A 8 47.07 -13.16 28.43
N ILE A 9 47.33 -13.29 27.13
CA ILE A 9 46.44 -12.78 26.06
C ILE A 9 45.32 -13.78 25.71
N ALA A 10 45.53 -15.07 25.96
CA ALA A 10 44.53 -16.11 25.70
C ALA A 10 43.41 -16.16 26.76
N LEU A 11 43.61 -15.57 27.95
CA LEU A 11 42.64 -15.62 29.05
C LEU A 11 41.52 -14.55 28.93
N VAL A 12 41.73 -13.50 28.14
CA VAL A 12 40.76 -12.39 28.01
C VAL A 12 39.61 -12.71 27.04
N PHE A 13 39.79 -13.68 26.15
CA PHE A 13 38.76 -14.04 25.15
C PHE A 13 37.64 -14.94 25.68
N ILE A 14 37.78 -15.52 26.87
CA ILE A 14 36.83 -16.53 27.40
C ILE A 14 35.72 -15.92 28.26
N LEU A 15 35.73 -14.61 28.52
CA LEU A 15 34.73 -13.92 29.36
C LEU A 15 33.68 -13.11 28.57
N SER A 16 33.67 -13.14 27.23
CA SER A 16 32.69 -12.36 26.43
C SER A 16 31.45 -13.12 25.95
N CYS A 17 31.30 -14.42 26.27
CA CYS A 17 30.11 -15.20 25.94
C CYS A 17 29.22 -15.42 27.18
N GLY A 18 28.53 -14.37 27.65
CA GLY A 18 27.68 -14.49 28.84
C GLY A 18 26.56 -13.47 28.98
N GLY A 19 26.23 -12.71 27.92
CA GLY A 19 25.13 -11.75 27.95
C GLY A 19 23.77 -12.46 27.89
N SER A 20 23.19 -12.80 29.04
CA SER A 20 21.79 -13.23 29.10
C SER A 20 20.89 -12.03 28.79
N LEU A 21 20.15 -12.08 27.69
CA LEU A 21 19.12 -11.09 27.36
C LEU A 21 18.18 -10.92 28.55
N ASN A 22 17.96 -9.67 28.99
CA ASN A 22 16.96 -9.33 30.00
C ASN A 22 15.55 -9.69 29.48
N ASP A 23 14.61 -10.03 30.36
CA ASP A 23 13.27 -10.49 29.97
C ASP A 23 12.53 -9.44 29.12
N GLU A 24 12.75 -8.16 29.38
CA GLU A 24 12.25 -7.04 28.58
C GLU A 24 12.77 -7.11 27.12
N GLN A 25 14.06 -7.40 26.93
CA GLN A 25 14.68 -7.50 25.61
C GLN A 25 14.21 -8.75 24.87
N ARG A 26 14.00 -9.87 25.58
CA ARG A 26 13.41 -11.09 24.99
C ARG A 26 11.97 -10.86 24.55
N LYS A 27 11.20 -10.13 25.34
CA LYS A 27 9.81 -9.78 25.02
C LYS A 27 9.75 -8.89 23.77
N GLN A 28 10.57 -7.83 23.72
CA GLN A 28 10.66 -6.96 22.55
C GLN A 28 11.13 -7.72 21.29
N MET A 29 12.08 -8.67 21.43
CA MET A 29 12.51 -9.50 20.30
C MET A 29 11.44 -10.50 19.85
N ARG A 30 10.62 -11.01 20.76
CA ARG A 30 9.53 -11.93 20.44
C ARG A 30 8.37 -11.20 19.77
N GLU A 31 7.98 -10.04 20.29
CA GLU A 31 7.01 -9.14 19.67
C GLU A 31 7.50 -8.67 18.29
N ALA A 32 8.78 -8.30 18.17
CA ALA A 32 9.39 -7.98 16.88
C ALA A 32 9.42 -9.19 15.94
N ARG A 33 9.60 -10.42 16.43
CA ARG A 33 9.53 -11.64 15.59
C ARG A 33 8.11 -11.97 15.15
N GLU A 34 7.12 -11.76 15.99
CA GLU A 34 5.71 -11.93 15.64
C GLU A 34 5.28 -10.88 14.60
N LEU A 35 5.67 -9.61 14.81
CA LEU A 35 5.51 -8.50 13.85
C LEU A 35 6.25 -8.74 12.53
N ASN A 36 7.42 -9.39 12.55
CA ASN A 36 8.25 -9.65 11.37
C ASN A 36 8.15 -11.09 10.85
N SER A 37 7.12 -11.84 11.24
CA SER A 37 6.85 -13.13 10.60
C SER A 37 6.50 -12.84 9.13
N ILE A 38 7.45 -13.08 8.22
CA ILE A 38 7.28 -12.87 6.78
C ILE A 38 6.24 -13.88 6.29
N LYS A 39 4.97 -13.53 6.41
CA LYS A 39 3.89 -14.26 5.75
C LYS A 39 4.03 -14.02 4.27
N LYS A 40 4.17 -15.09 3.50
CA LYS A 40 4.21 -15.02 2.03
C LYS A 40 2.79 -14.70 1.56
N VAL A 41 2.56 -13.43 1.22
CA VAL A 41 1.29 -12.97 0.64
C VAL A 41 1.34 -13.21 -0.87
N SER A 42 0.32 -13.86 -1.41
CA SER A 42 0.18 -14.09 -2.84
C SER A 42 -0.15 -12.80 -3.58
N ASP A 43 0.13 -12.78 -4.87
CA ASP A 43 -0.19 -11.62 -5.70
C ASP A 43 -1.70 -11.35 -5.78
N ALA A 44 -2.55 -12.38 -5.71
CA ALA A 44 -4.00 -12.24 -5.69
C ALA A 44 -4.48 -11.56 -4.40
N GLU A 45 -3.98 -12.02 -3.24
CA GLU A 45 -4.29 -11.41 -1.94
C GLU A 45 -3.86 -9.94 -1.88
N ILE A 46 -2.74 -9.58 -2.51
CA ILE A 46 -2.30 -8.18 -2.59
C ILE A 46 -3.26 -7.34 -3.42
N MET A 47 -3.75 -7.85 -4.55
CA MET A 47 -4.71 -7.11 -5.39
C MET A 47 -6.06 -6.93 -4.67
N GLU A 48 -6.55 -7.98 -4.01
CA GLU A 48 -7.79 -7.92 -3.23
C GLU A 48 -7.66 -6.96 -2.03
N ALA A 49 -6.53 -7.02 -1.31
CA ALA A 49 -6.26 -6.11 -0.22
C ALA A 49 -6.11 -4.65 -0.69
N ALA A 50 -5.49 -4.42 -1.85
CA ALA A 50 -5.40 -3.10 -2.46
C ALA A 50 -6.77 -2.56 -2.84
N PHE A 51 -7.64 -3.42 -3.38
CA PHE A 51 -9.02 -3.07 -3.73
C PHE A 51 -9.80 -2.67 -2.48
N ALA A 52 -9.75 -3.50 -1.44
CA ALA A 52 -10.39 -3.21 -0.17
C ALA A 52 -9.82 -1.94 0.50
N TYR A 53 -8.51 -1.73 0.42
CA TYR A 53 -7.84 -0.57 1.01
C TYR A 53 -8.21 0.73 0.28
N GLY A 54 -8.20 0.74 -1.05
CA GLY A 54 -8.64 1.88 -1.84
C GLY A 54 -10.10 2.22 -1.61
N ARG A 55 -10.96 1.20 -1.50
CA ARG A 55 -12.39 1.39 -1.19
C ARG A 55 -12.63 1.97 0.20
N ASP A 56 -11.88 1.52 1.21
CA ASP A 56 -11.92 2.09 2.57
C ASP A 56 -11.56 3.58 2.55
N ILE A 57 -10.45 3.94 1.89
CA ILE A 57 -10.01 5.33 1.75
C ILE A 57 -11.07 6.16 1.02
N MET A 58 -11.62 5.67 -0.10
CA MET A 58 -12.68 6.40 -0.80
C MET A 58 -13.95 6.55 0.01
N GLY A 59 -14.30 5.57 0.86
CA GLY A 59 -15.42 5.71 1.79
C GLY A 59 -15.21 6.86 2.78
N LEU A 60 -13.96 7.09 3.22
CA LEU A 60 -13.61 8.23 4.07
C LEU A 60 -13.70 9.55 3.30
N VAL A 61 -13.20 9.59 2.06
CA VAL A 61 -13.32 10.76 1.17
C VAL A 61 -14.79 11.10 0.93
N ASP A 62 -15.62 10.12 0.60
CA ASP A 62 -17.06 10.30 0.36
C ASP A 62 -17.78 10.80 1.62
N SER A 63 -17.30 10.43 2.82
CA SER A 63 -17.85 10.92 4.09
C SER A 63 -17.43 12.36 4.44
N GLY A 64 -16.62 13.00 3.60
CA GLY A 64 -16.18 14.38 3.75
C GLY A 64 -14.92 14.56 4.60
N LEU A 65 -14.15 13.49 4.83
CA LEU A 65 -12.82 13.65 5.44
C LEU A 65 -11.89 14.40 4.48
N ASP A 66 -11.05 15.23 5.06
CA ASP A 66 -10.03 16.00 4.36
C ASP A 66 -9.01 15.07 3.68
N MET A 67 -8.77 15.30 2.38
CA MET A 67 -7.92 14.44 1.55
C MET A 67 -6.45 14.53 2.00
N ASP A 68 -5.94 15.72 2.27
CA ASP A 68 -4.54 15.93 2.69
C ASP A 68 -4.24 15.16 3.99
N SER A 69 -5.18 15.22 4.96
CA SER A 69 -5.09 14.42 6.19
C SER A 69 -5.10 12.91 5.92
N LEU A 70 -5.91 12.44 4.96
CA LEU A 70 -5.95 11.03 4.57
C LEU A 70 -4.66 10.60 3.90
N GLU A 71 -4.12 11.39 2.98
CA GLU A 71 -2.85 11.12 2.30
C GLU A 71 -1.69 10.94 3.30
N VAL A 72 -1.58 11.86 4.26
CA VAL A 72 -0.54 11.81 5.30
C VAL A 72 -0.73 10.60 6.22
N SER A 73 -1.94 10.38 6.72
CA SER A 73 -2.21 9.32 7.69
C SER A 73 -2.14 7.91 7.09
N ARG A 74 -2.59 7.77 5.83
CA ARG A 74 -2.65 6.49 5.10
C ARG A 74 -1.45 6.25 4.19
N LYS A 75 -0.58 7.25 4.02
CA LYS A 75 0.63 7.21 3.17
C LYS A 75 0.29 6.81 1.72
N VAL A 76 -0.69 7.50 1.17
CA VAL A 76 -1.19 7.36 -0.21
C VAL A 76 -1.20 8.72 -0.88
N ASP A 77 -1.32 8.72 -2.21
CA ASP A 77 -1.52 9.92 -3.02
C ASP A 77 -2.89 9.81 -3.72
N ILE A 78 -3.79 10.74 -3.44
CA ILE A 78 -5.18 10.77 -3.88
C ILE A 78 -5.33 11.89 -4.90
N ARG A 79 -5.61 11.53 -6.15
CA ARG A 79 -5.70 12.50 -7.25
C ARG A 79 -7.01 12.37 -8.01
N TRP A 80 -7.62 13.51 -8.27
CA TRP A 80 -8.73 13.61 -9.21
C TRP A 80 -8.19 13.71 -10.63
N LEU A 81 -8.76 12.93 -11.56
CA LEU A 81 -8.47 13.06 -12.98
C LEU A 81 -9.77 13.20 -13.76
N ALA A 82 -10.00 14.39 -14.33
CA ALA A 82 -11.14 14.67 -15.18
C ALA A 82 -11.04 13.94 -16.53
N THR A 83 -12.19 13.57 -17.11
CA THR A 83 -12.24 13.06 -18.47
C THR A 83 -11.72 14.09 -19.47
N GLY A 84 -10.94 13.63 -20.46
CA GLY A 84 -10.29 14.51 -21.45
C GLY A 84 -9.11 15.32 -20.93
N SER A 85 -8.72 15.17 -19.66
CA SER A 85 -7.51 15.79 -19.13
C SER A 85 -6.25 15.19 -19.79
N THR A 86 -5.28 16.05 -20.08
CA THR A 86 -3.92 15.63 -20.49
C THR A 86 -3.02 15.34 -19.30
N GLU A 87 -3.48 15.66 -18.09
CA GLU A 87 -2.78 15.34 -16.85
C GLU A 87 -2.92 13.84 -16.55
N GLY A 88 -2.07 13.33 -15.66
CA GLY A 88 -2.06 11.90 -15.33
C GLY A 88 -1.17 11.05 -16.23
N SER A 89 -0.78 9.91 -15.68
CA SER A 89 0.02 8.90 -16.35
C SER A 89 -0.72 8.26 -17.52
N GLU A 90 0.01 7.58 -18.39
CA GLU A 90 -0.57 6.80 -19.48
C GLU A 90 -1.56 5.74 -18.96
N ILE A 91 -1.23 5.07 -17.85
CA ILE A 91 -2.10 4.04 -17.24
C ILE A 91 -3.41 4.66 -16.75
N GLU A 92 -3.36 5.81 -16.05
CA GLU A 92 -4.56 6.50 -15.57
C GLU A 92 -5.50 6.88 -16.73
N ARG A 93 -4.93 7.38 -17.85
CA ARG A 93 -5.72 7.70 -19.04
C ARG A 93 -6.34 6.45 -19.69
N GLN A 94 -5.59 5.36 -19.79
CA GLN A 94 -6.12 4.08 -20.28
C GLN A 94 -7.27 3.54 -19.40
N VAL A 95 -7.20 3.74 -18.08
CA VAL A 95 -8.29 3.37 -17.17
C VAL A 95 -9.55 4.19 -17.46
N ILE A 96 -9.41 5.50 -17.64
CA ILE A 96 -10.53 6.37 -18.02
C ILE A 96 -11.15 5.94 -19.35
N ASP A 97 -10.33 5.67 -20.37
CA ASP A 97 -10.81 5.22 -21.67
C ASP A 97 -11.58 3.90 -21.59
N ALA A 98 -11.13 2.98 -20.72
CA ALA A 98 -11.84 1.74 -20.45
C ALA A 98 -13.22 1.99 -19.80
N TYR A 99 -13.33 2.97 -18.90
CA TYR A 99 -14.63 3.36 -18.33
C TYR A 99 -15.55 4.01 -19.35
N LEU A 100 -15.04 4.90 -20.20
CA LEU A 100 -15.82 5.49 -21.29
C LEU A 100 -16.34 4.41 -22.24
N THR A 101 -15.49 3.44 -22.59
CA THR A 101 -15.87 2.29 -23.41
C THR A 101 -16.94 1.43 -22.74
N SER A 102 -16.76 1.14 -21.45
CA SER A 102 -17.72 0.35 -20.66
C SER A 102 -19.08 1.03 -20.59
N MET A 103 -19.10 2.35 -20.42
CA MET A 103 -20.34 3.15 -20.44
C MET A 103 -21.02 3.10 -21.81
N MET A 104 -20.27 3.24 -22.91
CA MET A 104 -20.82 3.16 -24.28
C MET A 104 -21.42 1.77 -24.58
N LEU A 105 -20.83 0.71 -24.02
CA LEU A 105 -21.32 -0.65 -24.17
C LEU A 105 -22.47 -1.00 -23.20
N GLY A 106 -22.84 -0.09 -22.30
CA GLY A 106 -23.88 -0.32 -21.29
C GLY A 106 -23.48 -1.33 -20.22
N THR A 107 -22.18 -1.54 -20.00
CA THR A 107 -21.68 -2.40 -18.93
C THR A 107 -21.51 -1.62 -17.62
N GLU A 108 -21.70 -2.29 -16.48
CA GLU A 108 -21.55 -1.68 -15.16
C GLU A 108 -20.13 -1.12 -14.94
N LEU A 109 -20.05 0.12 -14.46
CA LEU A 109 -18.79 0.76 -14.10
C LEU A 109 -18.42 0.37 -12.68
N ALA A 110 -17.34 -0.41 -12.54
CA ALA A 110 -16.84 -0.87 -11.25
C ALA A 110 -15.49 -0.23 -10.92
N ASP A 111 -15.19 -0.13 -9.63
CA ASP A 111 -13.86 0.24 -9.16
C ASP A 111 -12.82 -0.75 -9.70
N ASN A 112 -11.56 -0.31 -9.83
CA ASN A 112 -10.50 -1.12 -10.40
C ASN A 112 -9.19 -0.98 -9.61
N VAL A 113 -8.36 -2.03 -9.65
CA VAL A 113 -6.98 -1.97 -9.18
C VAL A 113 -6.03 -2.47 -10.24
N GLN A 114 -4.99 -1.68 -10.52
CA GLN A 114 -3.93 -2.03 -11.45
C GLN A 114 -2.56 -1.94 -10.78
N ARG A 115 -1.57 -2.65 -11.35
CA ARG A 115 -0.18 -2.53 -10.93
C ARG A 115 0.49 -1.39 -11.67
N LEU A 116 1.25 -0.58 -10.93
CA LEU A 116 2.13 0.44 -11.47
C LEU A 116 3.57 -0.04 -11.25
N GLY A 117 4.07 -0.89 -12.16
CA GLY A 117 5.38 -1.51 -12.01
C GLY A 117 5.43 -2.56 -10.90
N THR A 118 6.54 -2.62 -10.15
CA THR A 118 6.83 -3.70 -9.19
C THR A 118 6.25 -3.45 -7.80
N ASP A 119 6.25 -2.20 -7.35
CA ASP A 119 6.05 -1.83 -5.95
C ASP A 119 4.91 -0.83 -5.72
N SER A 120 4.19 -0.47 -6.77
CA SER A 120 3.07 0.47 -6.70
C SER A 120 1.80 -0.12 -7.30
N LEU A 121 0.68 0.34 -6.76
CA LEU A 121 -0.66 -0.08 -7.14
C LEU A 121 -1.51 1.18 -7.31
N LEU A 122 -2.42 1.13 -8.26
CA LEU A 122 -3.39 2.18 -8.57
C LEU A 122 -4.77 1.64 -8.29
N TYR A 123 -5.48 2.25 -7.35
CA TYR A 123 -6.93 2.07 -7.23
C TYR A 123 -7.63 3.21 -7.96
N THR A 124 -8.69 2.89 -8.71
CA THR A 124 -9.47 3.89 -9.44
C THR A 124 -10.97 3.70 -9.19
N LYS A 125 -11.66 4.81 -8.90
CA LYS A 125 -13.12 4.88 -8.75
C LYS A 125 -13.71 5.88 -9.76
N PRO A 126 -14.56 5.45 -10.71
CA PRO A 126 -15.21 6.35 -11.65
C PRO A 126 -16.28 7.19 -10.95
N VAL A 127 -16.41 8.45 -11.35
CA VAL A 127 -17.49 9.34 -10.91
C VAL A 127 -18.34 9.70 -12.11
N VAL A 128 -19.62 9.38 -11.97
CA VAL A 128 -20.63 9.49 -13.02
C VAL A 128 -21.64 10.55 -12.63
N VAL A 129 -22.13 11.32 -13.60
CA VAL A 129 -23.15 12.33 -13.40
C VAL A 129 -24.29 12.09 -14.39
N ASP A 130 -25.51 12.14 -13.88
CA ASP A 130 -26.72 12.14 -14.70
C ASP A 130 -26.96 13.57 -15.22
N LEU A 131 -26.93 13.73 -16.54
CA LEU A 131 -27.24 14.97 -17.22
C LEU A 131 -28.75 15.10 -17.48
N PRO A 132 -29.24 16.32 -17.74
CA PRO A 132 -30.56 16.52 -18.30
C PRO A 132 -30.77 15.65 -19.54
N GLU A 133 -31.99 15.18 -19.76
CA GLU A 133 -32.37 14.26 -20.84
C GLU A 133 -31.96 12.79 -20.66
N GLY A 134 -31.50 12.39 -19.45
CA GLY A 134 -31.22 10.99 -19.12
C GLY A 134 -29.91 10.46 -19.69
N VAL A 135 -29.03 11.37 -20.13
CA VAL A 135 -27.67 11.04 -20.56
C VAL A 135 -26.80 10.85 -19.33
N VAL A 136 -26.00 9.80 -19.32
CA VAL A 136 -25.05 9.50 -18.24
C VAL A 136 -23.64 9.81 -18.75
N GLU A 137 -22.85 10.55 -17.98
CA GLU A 137 -21.48 10.92 -18.34
C GLU A 137 -20.48 10.56 -17.23
N VAL A 138 -19.32 10.01 -17.61
CA VAL A 138 -18.17 9.88 -16.70
C VAL A 138 -17.50 11.26 -16.60
N LYS A 139 -17.59 11.89 -15.43
CA LYS A 139 -16.94 13.20 -15.16
C LYS A 139 -15.42 13.05 -14.99
N GLY A 140 -15.00 11.90 -14.49
CA GLY A 140 -13.60 11.62 -14.20
C GLY A 140 -13.45 10.46 -13.24
N THR A 141 -12.27 10.35 -12.66
CA THR A 141 -11.89 9.27 -11.75
C THR A 141 -11.16 9.80 -10.54
N TRP A 142 -11.43 9.19 -9.39
CA TRP A 142 -10.56 9.26 -8.23
C TRP A 142 -9.48 8.18 -8.36
N ASN A 143 -8.22 8.59 -8.27
CA ASN A 143 -7.05 7.72 -8.39
C ASN A 143 -6.29 7.72 -7.07
N ILE A 144 -6.08 6.54 -6.49
CA ILE A 144 -5.29 6.37 -5.27
C ILE A 144 -4.03 5.58 -5.61
N HIS A 145 -2.89 6.26 -5.55
CA HIS A 145 -1.57 5.65 -5.66
C HIS A 145 -1.14 5.14 -4.30
N MET A 146 -0.87 3.84 -4.23
CA MET A 146 -0.46 3.18 -3.00
C MET A 146 0.77 2.31 -3.24
N SER A 147 1.69 2.27 -2.28
CA SER A 147 2.79 1.31 -2.34
C SER A 147 2.30 -0.09 -1.95
N LYS A 148 2.81 -1.11 -2.62
CA LYS A 148 2.63 -2.52 -2.29
C LYS A 148 2.95 -2.80 -0.81
N LYS A 149 3.96 -2.13 -0.28
CA LYS A 149 4.34 -2.20 1.14
C LYS A 149 3.19 -1.77 2.07
N GLN A 150 2.53 -0.65 1.81
CA GLN A 150 1.40 -0.21 2.66
C GLN A 150 0.23 -1.19 2.60
N VAL A 151 -0.07 -1.73 1.42
CA VAL A 151 -1.11 -2.75 1.25
C VAL A 151 -0.77 -4.02 2.02
N VAL A 152 0.46 -4.52 1.92
CA VAL A 152 0.88 -5.72 2.67
C VAL A 152 0.80 -5.48 4.19
N LEU A 153 1.16 -4.28 4.66
CA LEU A 153 1.06 -3.92 6.07
C LEU A 153 -0.39 -3.80 6.56
N SER A 154 -1.35 -3.44 5.68
CA SER A 154 -2.76 -3.38 6.05
C SER A 154 -3.37 -4.78 6.23
N ILE A 155 -2.89 -5.77 5.48
CA ILE A 155 -3.29 -7.19 5.62
C ILE A 155 -2.87 -7.74 7.00
N GLN A 156 -1.65 -7.41 7.45
CA GLN A 156 -1.09 -7.96 8.69
C GLN A 156 -1.71 -7.39 9.97
N LYS A 157 -2.41 -6.24 9.88
CA LYS A 157 -3.07 -5.60 11.02
C LYS A 157 -4.49 -6.12 11.27
N LYS A 158 -5.02 -6.98 10.41
CA LYS A 158 -6.26 -7.73 10.63
C LYS A 158 -5.96 -9.02 11.40
#